data_AF-A0DYE5-F1
#
_entry.id   AF-A0DYE5-F1
#
_cell.length_a   1.000
_cell.length_b   1.000
_cell.length_c   1.000
_cell.angle_alpha   90.00
_cell.angle_beta   90.00
_cell.angle_gamma   90.00
#
_symmetry.space_group_name_H-M   'P 1'
#
loop_
_entity.id
_entity.type
_entity.pdbx_description
1 polymer ?
#
loop_
_entity_poly.entity_id
_entity_poly.type
_entity_poly.pdbx_seq_one_letter_code
_entity_poly.pdbx_strand_id
1 'polypeptide(L)'
;MWNFTPASKICQVKSQMKSYDQHLNSVRNAKSIVKTNSPYKPYFLSVCSRHQNKYEQKEINQCNSILISKIVNIDLKQGELNKSKLRQKFKLNSSRLSTRRSQNLSIDFENIKLYDRIQSAKTSYNKKQQLRHSSEYERYSKNISQNARRYSNANISNQTLSKSFESKSRRVKDRSSSNTNQHQYSDYSNSHPDNQVIQFLF
;
A
#
# COMPACT_ATOMS: atom_id res chain seq x y z
N MET A 1 -30.02 -5.51 52.79
CA MET A 1 -29.79 -5.64 51.34
C MET A 1 -30.82 -6.60 50.78
N TRP A 2 -31.72 -6.13 49.92
CA TRP A 2 -32.70 -7.00 49.26
C TRP A 2 -32.02 -7.68 48.08
N ASN A 3 -31.93 -9.01 48.10
CA ASN A 3 -31.43 -9.78 46.97
C ASN A 3 -32.49 -9.75 45.87
N PHE A 4 -32.41 -8.77 44.96
CA PHE A 4 -33.30 -8.66 43.82
C PHE A 4 -32.90 -9.72 42.79
N THR A 5 -33.34 -10.97 43.00
CA THR A 5 -33.23 -12.00 41.98
C THR A 5 -34.28 -11.71 40.91
N PRO A 6 -33.88 -11.50 39.64
CA PRO A 6 -34.85 -11.31 38.57
C PRO A 6 -35.72 -12.56 38.44
N ALA A 7 -37.04 -12.41 38.62
CA ALA A 7 -38.00 -13.52 38.64
C ALA A 7 -38.10 -14.30 37.31
N SER A 8 -37.59 -13.73 36.21
CA SER A 8 -37.61 -14.36 34.89
C SER A 8 -36.19 -14.66 34.39
N LYS A 9 -36.01 -15.86 33.84
CA LYS A 9 -34.77 -16.31 33.17
C LYS A 9 -34.29 -15.33 32.11
N ILE A 10 -35.21 -14.63 31.44
CA ILE A 10 -34.90 -13.60 30.43
C ILE A 10 -34.19 -12.40 31.08
N CYS A 11 -34.68 -11.95 32.24
CA CYS A 11 -34.08 -10.84 32.97
C CYS A 11 -32.72 -11.21 33.55
N GLN A 12 -32.54 -12.46 33.98
CA GLN A 12 -31.24 -12.98 34.42
C GLN A 12 -30.20 -12.95 33.28
N VAL A 13 -30.56 -13.46 32.10
CA VAL A 13 -29.68 -13.46 30.92
C VAL A 13 -29.30 -12.04 30.49
N LYS A 14 -30.27 -11.12 30.47
CA LYS A 14 -30.00 -9.70 30.15
C LYS A 14 -29.04 -9.05 31.15
N SER A 15 -29.20 -9.34 32.45
CA SER A 15 -28.31 -8.82 33.48
C SER A 15 -26.89 -9.36 33.32
N GLN A 16 -26.75 -10.65 33.00
CA GLN A 16 -25.46 -11.29 32.75
C GLN A 16 -24.78 -10.69 31.51
N MET A 17 -25.51 -10.51 30.41
CA MET A 17 -24.98 -9.87 29.20
C MET A 17 -24.50 -8.44 29.48
N LYS A 18 -25.30 -7.64 30.22
CA LYS A 18 -24.90 -6.28 30.60
C LYS A 18 -23.62 -6.25 31.46
N SER A 19 -23.51 -7.18 32.42
CA SER A 19 -22.30 -7.29 33.24
C SER A 19 -21.07 -7.71 32.42
N TYR A 20 -21.27 -8.59 31.44
CA TYR A 20 -20.23 -9.03 30.53
C TYR A 20 -19.73 -7.89 29.62
N ASP A 21 -20.66 -7.11 29.06
CA ASP A 21 -20.33 -5.95 28.22
C ASP A 21 -19.57 -4.88 29.01
N GLN A 22 -19.97 -4.62 30.27
CA GLN A 22 -19.25 -3.72 31.16
C GLN A 22 -17.83 -4.21 31.43
N HIS A 23 -17.65 -5.51 31.69
CA HIS A 23 -16.33 -6.09 31.89
C HIS A 23 -15.45 -5.97 30.64
N LEU A 24 -15.98 -6.31 29.46
CA LEU A 24 -15.26 -6.15 28.20
C LEU A 24 -14.83 -4.71 27.95
N ASN A 25 -15.69 -3.74 28.27
CA ASN A 25 -15.37 -2.33 28.11
C ASN A 25 -14.24 -1.90 29.07
N SER A 26 -14.25 -2.37 30.31
CA SER A 26 -13.17 -2.13 31.27
C SER A 26 -11.84 -2.71 30.81
N VAL A 27 -11.83 -3.94 30.27
CA VAL A 27 -10.62 -4.58 29.74
C VAL A 27 -10.11 -3.84 28.50
N ARG A 28 -10.99 -3.45 27.57
CA ARG A 28 -10.61 -2.69 26.37
C ARG A 28 -10.00 -1.32 26.71
N ASN A 29 -10.45 -0.68 27.78
CA ASN A 29 -10.01 0.66 28.17
C ASN A 29 -8.90 0.65 29.23
N ALA A 30 -8.48 -0.52 29.71
CA ALA A 30 -7.39 -0.63 30.68
C ALA A 30 -6.06 -0.23 30.01
N LYS A 31 -5.49 0.91 30.42
CA LYS A 31 -4.15 1.32 30.01
C LYS A 31 -3.12 0.68 30.94
N SER A 32 -2.00 0.22 30.38
CA SER A 32 -0.87 -0.23 31.19
C SER A 32 -0.25 0.96 31.93
N ILE A 33 -0.16 0.87 33.26
CA ILE A 33 0.57 1.85 34.07
C ILE A 33 2.05 1.50 33.96
N VAL A 34 2.72 2.04 32.95
CA VAL A 34 4.19 1.97 32.86
C VAL A 34 4.74 3.13 33.68
N LYS A 35 5.35 2.83 34.83
CA LYS A 35 6.07 3.84 35.63
C LYS A 35 7.31 4.27 34.84
N THR A 36 7.28 5.45 34.22
CA THR A 36 8.41 6.06 33.48
C THR A 36 9.34 6.88 34.39
N ASN A 37 9.35 6.60 35.69
CA ASN A 37 10.29 7.28 36.58
C ASN A 37 11.70 6.83 36.22
N SER A 38 12.63 7.79 36.12
CA SER A 38 14.05 7.49 35.88
C SER A 38 14.51 6.42 36.89
N PRO A 39 15.26 5.40 36.45
CA PRO A 39 15.80 4.40 37.37
C PRO A 39 16.61 5.10 38.46
N TYR A 40 16.51 4.57 39.68
CA TYR A 40 17.26 5.06 40.83
C TYR A 40 18.76 5.02 40.52
N LYS A 41 19.42 6.19 40.56
CA LYS A 41 20.87 6.33 40.36
C LYS A 41 21.53 6.73 41.67
N PRO A 42 22.45 5.91 42.23
CA PRO A 42 23.11 6.24 43.49
C PRO A 42 24.15 7.36 43.31
N TYR A 43 24.27 8.22 44.33
CA TYR A 43 25.06 9.46 44.33
C TYR A 43 26.55 9.25 44.01
N PHE A 44 27.14 8.12 44.42
CA PHE A 44 28.57 7.85 44.22
C PHE A 44 28.98 7.69 42.74
N LEU A 45 28.06 7.28 41.86
CA LEU A 45 28.34 7.20 40.41
C LEU A 45 28.49 8.59 39.77
N SER A 46 27.91 9.64 40.37
CA SER A 46 27.97 11.01 39.84
C SER A 46 29.31 11.72 40.13
N VAL A 47 30.03 11.28 41.17
CA VAL A 47 31.29 11.91 41.60
C VAL A 47 32.47 11.37 40.80
N CYS A 48 32.52 10.07 40.54
CA CYS A 48 33.55 9.45 39.68
C CYS A 48 33.52 10.00 38.24
N SER A 49 32.33 10.25 37.70
CA SER A 49 32.15 10.80 36.35
C SER A 49 32.81 12.18 36.17
N ARG A 50 32.81 13.05 37.20
CA ARG A 50 33.39 14.40 37.05
C ARG A 50 34.90 14.40 36.89
N HIS A 51 35.62 13.46 37.50
CA HIS A 51 37.08 13.36 37.35
C HIS A 51 37.43 12.67 36.03
N GLN A 52 36.71 11.61 35.67
CA GLN A 52 36.90 10.91 34.41
C GLN A 52 36.69 11.83 33.19
N ASN A 53 35.62 12.64 33.20
CA ASN A 53 35.34 13.62 32.14
C ASN A 53 36.45 14.67 31.96
N LYS A 54 37.17 15.06 33.03
CA LYS A 54 38.26 16.05 32.94
C LYS A 54 39.51 15.48 32.27
N TYR A 55 39.85 14.22 32.56
CA TYR A 55 40.98 13.54 31.92
C TYR A 55 40.69 13.30 30.43
N GLU A 56 39.50 12.82 30.11
CA GLU A 56 39.04 12.61 28.73
C GLU A 56 39.04 13.93 27.94
N GLN A 57 38.56 15.02 28.54
CA GLN A 57 38.57 16.33 27.87
C GLN A 57 39.98 16.84 27.57
N LYS A 58 40.94 16.59 28.48
CA LYS A 58 42.35 17.00 28.29
C LYS A 58 42.99 16.21 27.14
N GLU A 59 42.73 14.91 27.07
CA GLU A 59 43.22 14.04 26.00
C GLU A 59 42.61 14.42 24.64
N ILE A 60 41.30 14.69 24.61
CA ILE A 60 40.60 15.19 23.42
C ILE A 60 41.22 16.51 22.93
N ASN A 61 41.49 17.45 23.84
CA ASN A 61 42.07 18.74 23.48
C ASN A 61 43.50 18.60 22.94
N GLN A 62 44.29 17.66 23.49
CA GLN A 62 45.62 17.36 22.99
C GLN A 62 45.56 16.75 21.58
N CYS A 63 44.67 15.78 21.37
CA CYS A 63 44.42 15.19 20.04
C CYS A 63 43.97 16.25 19.02
N ASN A 64 43.07 17.15 19.40
CA ASN A 64 42.61 18.25 18.56
C ASN A 64 43.74 19.20 18.18
N SER A 65 44.63 19.51 19.12
CA SER A 65 45.80 20.37 18.87
C SER A 65 46.77 19.72 17.87
N ILE A 66 47.02 18.41 18.00
CA ILE A 66 47.84 17.65 17.05
C ILE A 66 47.17 17.62 15.66
N LEU A 67 45.85 17.44 15.61
CA LEU A 67 45.10 17.40 14.36
C LEU A 67 45.16 18.75 13.63
N ILE A 68 44.97 19.87 14.33
CA ILE A 68 45.10 21.21 13.76
C ILE A 68 46.51 21.44 13.22
N SER A 69 47.54 21.08 13.99
CA SER A 69 48.94 21.15 13.54
C SER A 69 49.18 20.34 12.26
N LYS A 70 48.60 19.14 12.16
CA LYS A 70 48.69 18.32 10.95
C LYS A 70 47.96 18.95 9.75
N ILE A 71 46.78 19.53 9.95
CA ILE A 71 46.03 20.23 8.89
C ILE A 71 46.84 21.41 8.36
N VAL A 72 47.35 22.26 9.25
CA VAL A 72 48.19 23.42 8.86
C VAL A 72 49.43 22.95 8.10
N ASN A 73 50.09 21.87 8.55
CA ASN A 73 51.21 21.29 7.84
C ASN A 73 50.84 20.73 6.46
N ILE A 74 49.63 20.20 6.28
CA ILE A 74 49.13 19.75 4.98
C ILE A 74 48.88 20.95 4.06
N ASP A 75 48.23 22.00 4.56
CA ASP A 75 47.90 23.19 3.78
C ASP A 75 49.18 23.93 3.32
N LEU A 76 50.16 24.06 4.22
CA LEU A 76 51.47 24.63 3.88
C LEU A 76 52.22 23.76 2.85
N LYS A 77 52.21 22.43 3.00
CA LYS A 77 52.87 21.51 2.04
C LYS A 77 52.15 21.41 0.70
N GLN A 78 50.83 21.61 0.64
CA GLN A 78 50.09 21.71 -0.62
C GLN A 78 50.52 22.92 -1.45
N GLY A 79 50.94 24.02 -0.80
CA GLY A 79 51.55 25.17 -1.48
C GLY A 79 52.86 24.84 -2.21
N GLU A 80 53.67 23.92 -1.66
CA GLU A 80 54.97 23.53 -2.25
C GLU A 80 54.85 22.44 -3.32
N LEU A 81 53.85 21.56 -3.24
CA LEU A 81 53.66 20.43 -4.17
C LEU A 81 53.12 20.85 -5.55
N ASN A 82 52.61 22.07 -5.69
CA ASN A 82 52.04 22.59 -6.94
C ASN A 82 53.05 22.82 -8.07
N LYS A 83 54.38 22.75 -7.81
CA LYS A 83 55.39 23.01 -8.85
C LYS A 83 56.11 21.77 -9.40
N SER A 84 56.14 20.62 -8.70
CA SER A 84 56.94 19.46 -9.20
C SER A 84 56.23 18.10 -9.28
N LYS A 85 55.05 17.90 -8.67
CA LYS A 85 54.43 16.55 -8.56
C LYS A 85 53.06 16.36 -9.22
N LEU A 86 52.56 17.34 -9.99
CA LEU A 86 51.26 17.24 -10.66
C LEU A 86 51.19 16.20 -11.81
N ARG A 87 52.20 15.35 -11.99
CA ARG A 87 52.26 14.33 -13.06
C ARG A 87 52.02 12.89 -12.60
N GLN A 88 51.85 12.62 -11.31
CA GLN A 88 51.60 11.25 -10.87
C GLN A 88 50.10 11.02 -10.66
N LYS A 89 49.47 10.36 -11.65
CA LYS A 89 48.08 9.90 -11.60
C LYS A 89 47.90 8.90 -10.46
N PHE A 90 47.57 9.39 -9.27
CA PHE A 90 47.05 8.53 -8.21
C PHE A 90 45.61 8.14 -8.59
N LYS A 91 45.39 6.85 -8.91
CA LYS A 91 44.04 6.26 -8.86
C LYS A 91 43.61 6.29 -7.39
N LEU A 92 42.93 7.36 -7.00
CA LEU A 92 42.23 7.44 -5.72
C LEU A 92 41.21 6.29 -5.70
N ASN A 93 41.43 5.32 -4.81
CA ASN A 93 40.41 4.33 -4.48
C ASN A 93 39.13 5.10 -4.14
N SER A 94 38.12 5.00 -5.01
CA SER A 94 36.89 5.78 -4.93
C SER A 94 36.36 5.76 -3.51
N SER A 95 36.35 6.93 -2.86
CA SER A 95 35.75 7.06 -1.53
C SER A 95 34.29 6.62 -1.62
N ARG A 96 33.73 6.04 -0.54
CA ARG A 96 32.32 5.63 -0.50
C ARG A 96 31.37 6.74 -0.98
N LEU A 97 31.74 8.00 -0.75
CA LEU A 97 31.01 9.19 -1.24
C LEU A 97 31.03 9.32 -2.76
N SER A 98 32.17 9.09 -3.42
CA SER A 98 32.30 9.09 -4.88
C SER A 98 31.47 7.97 -5.52
N THR A 99 31.53 6.77 -4.95
CA THR A 99 30.72 5.63 -5.42
C THR A 99 29.22 5.93 -5.26
N ARG A 100 28.80 6.46 -4.11
CA ARG A 100 27.41 6.87 -3.87
C ARG A 100 26.95 7.96 -4.85
N ARG A 101 27.81 8.95 -5.13
CA ARG A 101 27.50 10.00 -6.11
C ARG A 101 27.32 9.43 -7.52
N SER A 102 28.18 8.50 -7.93
CA SER A 102 28.05 7.82 -9.21
C SER A 102 26.79 6.96 -9.30
N GLN A 103 26.42 6.27 -8.22
CA GLN A 103 25.18 5.49 -8.15
C GLN A 103 23.94 6.38 -8.26
N ASN A 104 23.91 7.50 -7.53
CA ASN A 104 22.81 8.46 -7.62
C ASN A 104 22.65 9.01 -9.05
N LEU A 105 23.74 9.39 -9.71
CA LEU A 105 23.69 9.83 -11.11
C LEU A 105 23.16 8.73 -12.04
N SER A 106 23.53 7.47 -11.82
CA SER A 106 23.00 6.34 -12.59
C SER A 106 21.49 6.18 -12.42
N ILE A 107 21.00 6.32 -11.18
CA ILE A 107 19.57 6.26 -10.87
C ILE A 107 18.84 7.43 -11.55
N ASP A 108 19.40 8.64 -11.51
CA ASP A 108 18.80 9.80 -12.16
C ASP A 108 18.67 9.61 -13.68
N PHE A 109 19.70 9.06 -14.33
CA PHE A 109 19.63 8.73 -15.76
C PHE A 109 18.56 7.67 -16.08
N GLU A 110 18.42 6.65 -15.23
CA GLU A 110 17.39 5.63 -15.40
C GLU A 110 15.99 6.23 -15.24
N ASN A 111 15.80 7.10 -14.25
CA ASN A 111 14.53 7.79 -14.00
C ASN A 111 14.12 8.67 -15.18
N ILE A 112 15.06 9.42 -15.76
CA ILE A 112 14.80 10.24 -16.96
C ILE A 112 14.37 9.33 -18.13
N LYS A 113 15.09 8.22 -18.36
CA LYS A 113 14.76 7.28 -19.43
C LYS A 113 13.37 6.65 -19.25
N LEU A 114 13.00 6.33 -18.02
CA LEU A 114 11.66 5.81 -17.70
C LEU A 114 10.59 6.86 -17.92
N TYR A 115 10.83 8.10 -17.52
CA TYR A 115 9.93 9.22 -17.74
C TYR A 115 9.68 9.43 -19.24
N ASP A 116 10.74 9.49 -20.04
CA ASP A 116 10.66 9.63 -21.50
C ASP A 116 9.88 8.47 -22.13
N ARG A 117 10.10 7.24 -21.64
CA ARG A 117 9.36 6.05 -22.08
C ARG A 117 7.87 6.15 -21.75
N ILE A 118 7.50 6.62 -20.56
CA ILE A 118 6.10 6.80 -20.17
C ILE A 118 5.45 7.91 -20.99
N GLN A 119 6.16 9.02 -21.21
CA GLN A 119 5.65 10.16 -21.97
C GLN A 119 5.49 9.84 -23.47
N SER A 120 6.42 9.08 -24.04
CA SER A 120 6.37 8.66 -25.45
C SER A 120 5.43 7.48 -25.69
N ALA A 121 5.06 6.73 -24.65
CA ALA A 121 4.07 5.67 -24.75
C ALA A 121 2.70 6.27 -25.11
N LYS A 122 2.17 5.88 -26.28
CA LYS A 122 0.81 6.23 -26.66
C LYS A 122 -0.15 5.61 -25.66
N THR A 123 -0.98 6.43 -25.03
CA THR A 123 -2.01 5.97 -24.10
C THR A 123 -3.00 5.08 -24.85
N SER A 124 -3.00 3.78 -24.57
CA SER A 124 -3.99 2.85 -25.14
C SER A 124 -5.43 3.20 -24.73
N TYR A 125 -5.60 3.96 -23.65
CA TYR A 125 -6.90 4.41 -23.15
C TYR A 125 -7.25 5.79 -23.68
N ASN A 126 -8.24 5.85 -24.59
CA ASN A 126 -8.89 7.08 -25.01
C ASN A 126 -10.01 7.44 -24.01
N LYS A 127 -10.02 8.66 -23.47
CA LYS A 127 -11.05 9.15 -22.53
C LYS A 127 -12.47 8.92 -23.05
N LYS A 128 -12.71 9.07 -24.36
CA LYS A 128 -14.03 8.81 -24.97
C LYS A 128 -14.41 7.32 -24.91
N GLN A 129 -13.44 6.44 -25.13
CA GLN A 129 -13.64 4.99 -25.05
C GLN A 129 -13.86 4.52 -23.61
N GLN A 130 -13.13 5.10 -22.65
CA GLN A 130 -13.35 4.85 -21.22
C GLN A 130 -14.75 5.22 -20.77
N LEU A 131 -15.26 6.39 -21.18
CA LEU A 131 -16.63 6.82 -20.86
C LEU A 131 -17.67 5.88 -21.47
N ARG A 132 -17.46 5.40 -22.70
CA ARG A 132 -18.32 4.39 -23.34
C ARG A 132 -18.33 3.09 -22.55
N HIS A 133 -17.16 2.53 -22.23
CA HIS A 133 -17.08 1.30 -21.44
C HIS A 133 -17.69 1.45 -20.04
N SER A 134 -17.52 2.61 -19.39
CA SER A 134 -18.16 2.90 -18.10
C SER A 134 -19.68 2.87 -18.23
N SER A 135 -20.24 3.49 -19.27
CA SER A 135 -21.69 3.51 -19.49
C SER A 135 -22.25 2.12 -19.84
N GLU A 136 -21.52 1.32 -20.62
CA GLU A 136 -21.87 -0.06 -20.93
C GLU A 136 -21.84 -0.94 -19.69
N TYR A 137 -20.80 -0.79 -18.86
CA TYR A 137 -20.66 -1.51 -17.61
C TYR A 137 -21.79 -1.19 -16.64
N GLU A 138 -22.15 0.08 -16.48
CA GLU A 138 -23.31 0.48 -15.67
C GLU A 138 -24.62 -0.13 -16.20
N ARG A 139 -24.81 -0.14 -17.52
CA ARG A 139 -25.98 -0.76 -18.15
C ARG A 139 -26.02 -2.27 -17.89
N TYR A 140 -24.90 -2.98 -18.05
CA TYR A 140 -24.83 -4.41 -17.79
C TYR A 140 -25.03 -4.72 -16.31
N SER A 141 -24.45 -3.94 -15.41
CA SER A 141 -24.66 -4.05 -13.95
C SER A 141 -26.14 -3.86 -13.57
N LYS A 142 -26.81 -2.87 -14.17
CA LYS A 142 -28.27 -2.67 -14.00
C LYS A 142 -29.08 -3.85 -14.55
N ASN A 143 -28.74 -4.37 -15.72
CA ASN A 143 -29.44 -5.52 -16.31
C ASN A 143 -29.25 -6.80 -15.48
N ILE A 144 -28.04 -7.07 -14.99
CA ILE A 144 -27.73 -8.22 -14.13
C ILE A 144 -28.47 -8.09 -12.80
N SER A 145 -28.44 -6.93 -12.15
CA SER A 145 -29.13 -6.70 -10.87
C SER A 145 -30.66 -6.78 -11.01
N GLN A 146 -31.23 -6.32 -12.13
CA GLN A 146 -32.66 -6.49 -12.42
C GLN A 146 -33.03 -7.94 -12.74
N ASN A 147 -32.20 -8.68 -13.49
CA ASN A 147 -32.43 -10.10 -13.75
C ASN A 147 -32.30 -10.95 -12.49
N ALA A 148 -31.34 -10.66 -11.61
CA ALA A 148 -31.20 -11.35 -10.32
C ALA A 148 -32.46 -11.20 -9.45
N ARG A 149 -33.14 -10.05 -9.50
CA ARG A 149 -34.41 -9.81 -8.80
C ARG A 149 -35.62 -10.52 -9.43
N ARG A 150 -35.57 -10.87 -10.72
CA ARG A 150 -36.65 -11.63 -11.37
C ARG A 150 -36.70 -13.07 -10.86
N TYR A 151 -35.54 -13.68 -10.58
CA TYR A 151 -35.50 -15.04 -10.02
C TYR A 151 -35.87 -15.11 -8.53
N SER A 152 -35.67 -14.04 -7.74
CA SER A 152 -36.14 -14.03 -6.34
C SER A 152 -37.66 -13.86 -6.23
N ASN A 153 -38.29 -13.10 -7.14
CA ASN A 153 -39.73 -12.84 -7.10
C ASN A 153 -40.56 -13.89 -7.84
N ALA A 154 -40.02 -14.56 -8.86
CA ALA A 154 -40.71 -15.66 -9.55
C ALA A 154 -40.90 -16.91 -8.65
N ASN A 155 -40.04 -17.13 -7.66
CA ASN A 155 -40.22 -18.17 -6.66
C ASN A 155 -41.26 -17.82 -5.58
N ILE A 156 -41.60 -16.53 -5.40
CA ILE A 156 -42.63 -16.09 -4.45
C ILE A 156 -44.03 -16.16 -5.09
N SER A 157 -44.15 -15.90 -6.40
CA SER A 157 -45.43 -16.00 -7.12
C SER A 157 -45.85 -17.44 -7.42
N ASN A 158 -44.93 -18.41 -7.48
CA ASN A 158 -45.27 -19.81 -7.72
C ASN A 158 -45.65 -20.59 -6.45
N GLN A 159 -45.41 -20.04 -5.24
CA GLN A 159 -45.86 -20.62 -3.97
C GLN A 159 -47.23 -20.11 -3.49
N THR A 160 -47.79 -19.06 -4.11
CA THR A 160 -49.05 -18.44 -3.65
C THR A 160 -50.24 -18.64 -4.59
N LEU A 161 -50.11 -19.39 -5.68
CA LEU A 161 -51.18 -19.59 -6.68
C LEU A 161 -51.67 -21.03 -6.85
N SER A 162 -51.23 -21.99 -6.03
CA SER A 162 -51.75 -23.38 -6.05
C SER A 162 -53.05 -23.59 -5.24
N LYS A 163 -53.73 -22.51 -4.84
CA LYS A 163 -55.07 -22.54 -4.23
C LYS A 163 -55.95 -21.41 -4.76
N SER A 164 -56.37 -21.49 -6.03
CA SER A 164 -57.68 -20.94 -6.45
C SER A 164 -58.00 -21.26 -7.92
N PHE A 165 -59.00 -22.11 -8.08
CA PHE A 165 -60.02 -22.11 -9.14
C PHE A 165 -59.62 -22.42 -10.59
N GLU A 166 -60.02 -23.63 -10.99
CA GLU A 166 -60.61 -23.89 -12.30
C GLU A 166 -61.68 -22.84 -12.64
N SER A 167 -61.56 -22.18 -13.79
CA SER A 167 -62.59 -22.12 -14.84
C SER A 167 -62.20 -21.15 -15.96
N LYS A 168 -62.05 -21.71 -17.17
CA LYS A 168 -62.39 -21.17 -18.50
C LYS A 168 -62.12 -19.67 -18.78
N SER A 169 -61.19 -19.39 -19.71
CA SER A 169 -61.54 -18.88 -21.05
C SER A 169 -60.29 -18.51 -21.85
N ARG A 170 -60.09 -19.19 -22.98
CA ARG A 170 -59.15 -18.81 -24.04
C ARG A 170 -59.68 -17.59 -24.79
N ARG A 171 -58.94 -16.47 -24.82
CA ARG A 171 -58.79 -15.63 -26.04
C ARG A 171 -57.75 -14.52 -25.89
N VAL A 172 -56.53 -14.72 -26.39
CA VAL A 172 -55.62 -13.65 -26.84
C VAL A 172 -54.80 -14.25 -27.98
N LYS A 173 -55.32 -14.27 -29.20
CA LYS A 173 -55.09 -13.30 -30.30
C LYS A 173 -53.60 -13.03 -30.54
N ASP A 174 -53.03 -13.89 -31.40
CA ASP A 174 -51.77 -13.68 -32.07
C ASP A 174 -51.71 -12.31 -32.73
N ARG A 175 -50.61 -11.59 -32.46
CA ARG A 175 -50.09 -10.57 -33.37
C ARG A 175 -48.63 -10.92 -33.64
N SER A 176 -48.47 -11.76 -34.65
CA SER A 176 -47.28 -11.81 -35.47
C SER A 176 -47.16 -10.51 -36.27
N SER A 177 -46.04 -9.82 -36.10
CA SER A 177 -45.47 -8.98 -37.14
C SER A 177 -43.96 -9.10 -37.05
N SER A 178 -43.46 -9.95 -37.95
CA SER A 178 -42.07 -10.17 -38.29
C SER A 178 -41.35 -8.86 -38.57
N ASN A 179 -40.12 -8.73 -38.10
CA ASN A 179 -39.09 -8.15 -38.96
C ASN A 179 -37.75 -8.83 -38.69
N THR A 180 -37.51 -9.84 -39.51
CA THR A 180 -36.24 -10.52 -39.70
C THR A 180 -35.38 -9.60 -40.58
N ASN A 181 -34.21 -9.20 -40.11
CA ASN A 181 -33.11 -8.90 -41.03
C ASN A 181 -31.83 -9.54 -40.47
N GLN A 182 -31.50 -10.66 -41.10
CA GLN A 182 -30.18 -11.26 -41.10
C GLN A 182 -29.21 -10.35 -41.88
N HIS A 183 -27.99 -10.20 -41.38
CA HIS A 183 -26.74 -10.10 -42.14
C HIS A 183 -25.59 -9.96 -41.14
N GLN A 184 -24.41 -10.52 -41.30
CA GLN A 184 -23.89 -11.65 -42.07
C GLN A 184 -22.49 -11.83 -41.46
N TYR A 185 -22.10 -13.04 -41.09
CA TYR A 185 -20.69 -13.35 -40.86
C TYR A 185 -19.96 -13.23 -42.19
N SER A 186 -18.85 -12.50 -42.23
CA SER A 186 -17.83 -12.68 -43.24
C SER A 186 -16.48 -12.87 -42.55
N ASP A 187 -16.03 -14.12 -42.59
CA ASP A 187 -14.63 -14.49 -42.41
C ASP A 187 -13.76 -13.72 -43.43
N TYR A 188 -12.64 -13.19 -42.97
CA TYR A 188 -11.42 -13.17 -43.78
C TYR A 188 -10.23 -13.57 -42.91
N SER A 189 -9.56 -14.58 -43.43
CA SER A 189 -8.39 -15.27 -42.95
C SER A 189 -7.09 -14.49 -43.21
N ASN A 190 -6.04 -14.98 -42.53
CA ASN A 190 -4.61 -14.84 -42.81
C ASN A 190 -3.91 -13.54 -42.39
N SER A 191 -3.11 -13.63 -41.32
CA SER A 191 -1.69 -14.01 -41.47
C SER A 191 -0.99 -14.13 -40.11
N HIS A 192 -0.56 -15.35 -39.77
CA HIS A 192 0.60 -15.60 -38.91
C HIS A 192 1.86 -15.02 -39.58
N PRO A 193 2.87 -14.54 -38.83
CA PRO A 193 3.82 -15.49 -38.25
C PRO A 193 4.36 -15.12 -36.84
N ASP A 194 4.93 -16.16 -36.23
CA ASP A 194 5.99 -16.14 -35.21
C ASP A 194 5.66 -15.78 -33.75
N ASN A 195 5.09 -16.78 -33.09
CA ASN A 195 5.36 -17.05 -31.67
C ASN A 195 6.85 -17.42 -31.48
N GLN A 196 7.66 -16.48 -31.00
CA GLN A 196 8.85 -16.84 -30.21
C GLN A 196 8.48 -16.88 -28.73
N VAL A 197 8.41 -18.10 -28.22
CA VAL A 197 8.39 -18.43 -26.80
C VAL A 197 9.74 -18.04 -26.21
N ILE A 198 9.77 -17.01 -25.37
CA ILE A 198 10.91 -16.79 -24.46
C ILE A 198 10.54 -17.45 -23.13
N GLN A 199 11.17 -18.61 -22.90
CA GLN A 199 11.23 -19.28 -21.61
C GLN A 199 11.93 -18.37 -20.60
N PHE A 200 11.28 -18.10 -19.47
CA PHE A 200 11.97 -17.68 -18.27
C PHE A 200 12.65 -18.90 -17.65
N LEU A 201 13.98 -18.90 -17.63
CA LEU A 201 14.78 -19.70 -16.70
C LEU A 201 15.66 -18.72 -15.92
N PHE A 202 15.53 -18.82 -14.59
CA PHE A 202 16.43 -18.40 -13.50
C PHE A 202 17.35 -17.19 -13.71
#